data_AF-A0A831XY88-F1
#
_entry.id   AF-A0A831XY88-F1
#
_cell.length_a   1.000
_cell.length_b   1.000
_cell.length_c   1.000
_cell.angle_alpha   90.00
_cell.angle_beta   90.00
_cell.angle_gamma   90.00
#
_symmetry.space_group_name_H-M   'P 1'
#
loop_
_entity.id
_entity.type
_entity.pdbx_description
1 polymer ?
#
loop_
_entity_poly.entity_id
_entity_poly.type
_entity_poly.pdbx_seq_one_letter_code
_entity_poly.pdbx_strand_id
1 'polypeptide(L)'
;MIEKLRKYVNLDRLGARIPVPADAVTALSLAVALVGVYLTWVGWPAWPFIAVVGALDVLDGAVARSRGTAGRPGALLDSTLDRYTDAFILLYFYRSAPHLLIYLALLGTFLISYVRARAESLGLSMRGVGFMERAERILYLFAASIVGLFVEGALAPALYLYAALVNAAAAYRFLAAYLALKR
;
A
#
# COMPACT_ATOMS: atom_id res chain seq x y z
N MET A 1 7.51 -10.91 -1.41
CA MET A 1 6.49 -11.49 -2.32
C MET A 1 6.72 -11.12 -3.79
N ILE A 2 6.76 -9.82 -4.15
CA ILE A 2 6.96 -9.35 -5.54
C ILE A 2 8.26 -9.86 -6.18
N GLU A 3 9.36 -9.93 -5.42
CA GLU A 3 10.67 -10.41 -5.91
C GLU A 3 10.65 -11.89 -6.32
N LYS A 4 9.74 -12.70 -5.76
CA LYS A 4 9.53 -14.11 -6.14
C LYS A 4 8.66 -14.24 -7.40
N LEU A 5 7.67 -13.35 -7.59
CA LEU A 5 6.81 -13.30 -8.78
C LEU A 5 7.57 -12.84 -10.04
N ARG A 6 8.64 -12.04 -9.89
CA ARG A 6 9.53 -11.61 -10.98
C ARG A 6 10.17 -12.76 -11.78
N LYS A 7 10.34 -13.95 -11.18
CA LYS A 7 10.85 -15.13 -11.89
C LYS A 7 9.89 -15.66 -12.96
N TYR A 8 8.60 -15.39 -12.80
CA TYR A 8 7.53 -15.95 -13.65
C TYR A 8 6.94 -14.93 -14.63
N VAL A 9 6.97 -13.63 -14.28
CA VAL A 9 6.46 -12.54 -15.12
C VAL A 9 7.55 -11.50 -15.32
N ASN A 10 7.94 -11.28 -16.58
CA ASN A 10 8.90 -10.24 -16.94
C ASN A 10 8.20 -8.87 -16.99
N LEU A 11 7.93 -8.32 -15.81
CA LEU A 11 7.28 -7.02 -15.64
C LEU A 11 8.09 -5.87 -16.26
N ASP A 12 9.41 -5.99 -16.32
CA ASP A 12 10.27 -4.95 -16.89
C ASP A 12 10.10 -4.83 -18.41
N ARG A 13 9.79 -5.93 -19.13
CA ARG A 13 9.37 -5.87 -20.54
C ARG A 13 8.04 -5.14 -20.74
N LEU A 14 7.11 -5.26 -19.80
CA LEU A 14 5.84 -4.53 -19.85
C LEU A 14 6.08 -3.05 -19.58
N GLY A 15 6.89 -2.72 -18.57
CA GLY A 15 7.31 -1.35 -18.27
C GLY A 15 7.99 -0.65 -19.46
N ALA A 16 8.83 -1.37 -20.22
CA ALA A 16 9.49 -0.83 -21.41
C ALA A 16 8.52 -0.38 -22.52
N ARG A 17 7.30 -0.94 -22.55
CA ARG A 17 6.26 -0.61 -23.55
C ARG A 17 5.38 0.57 -23.16
N ILE A 18 5.41 1.01 -21.90
CA ILE A 18 4.59 2.11 -21.40
C ILE A 18 5.29 3.42 -21.77
N PRO A 19 4.73 4.29 -22.64
CA PRO A 19 5.44 5.46 -23.15
C PRO A 19 5.51 6.63 -22.15
N VAL A 20 4.89 6.55 -20.98
CA VAL A 20 4.81 7.65 -19.99
C VAL A 20 5.83 7.49 -18.85
N PRO A 21 6.36 8.58 -18.24
CA PRO A 21 7.31 8.51 -17.12
C PRO A 21 6.76 7.76 -15.90
N ALA A 22 7.65 7.17 -15.08
CA ALA A 22 7.25 6.45 -13.86
C ALA A 22 6.46 7.35 -12.90
N ASP A 23 6.93 8.57 -12.67
CA ASP A 23 6.25 9.58 -11.84
C ASP A 23 4.81 9.87 -12.29
N ALA A 24 4.54 9.80 -13.60
CA ALA A 24 3.19 9.97 -14.15
C ALA A 24 2.29 8.75 -13.87
N VAL A 25 2.86 7.54 -13.85
CA VAL A 25 2.15 6.31 -13.45
C VAL A 25 1.82 6.36 -11.95
N THR A 26 2.74 6.81 -11.11
CA THR A 26 2.48 7.04 -9.67
C THR A 26 1.40 8.10 -9.46
N ALA A 27 1.44 9.21 -10.19
CA ALA A 27 0.39 10.24 -10.13
C ALA A 27 -0.98 9.72 -10.60
N LEU A 28 -1.01 8.86 -11.62
CA LEU A 28 -2.24 8.20 -12.07
C LEU A 28 -2.80 7.28 -10.98
N SER A 29 -1.94 6.55 -10.26
CA SER A 29 -2.35 5.71 -9.12
C SER A 29 -3.05 6.53 -8.05
N LEU A 30 -2.49 7.70 -7.70
CA LEU A 30 -3.11 8.64 -6.78
C LEU A 30 -4.47 9.15 -7.28
N ALA A 31 -4.58 9.50 -8.57
CA ALA A 31 -5.83 9.99 -9.15
C ALA A 31 -6.92 8.92 -9.14
N VAL A 32 -6.59 7.66 -9.49
CA VAL A 32 -7.51 6.53 -9.38
C VAL A 32 -7.93 6.33 -7.92
N ALA A 33 -6.98 6.44 -6.99
CA ALA A 33 -7.26 6.32 -5.57
C ALA A 33 -8.28 7.38 -5.10
N LEU A 34 -8.08 8.63 -5.50
CA LEU A 34 -8.98 9.73 -5.14
C LEU A 34 -10.38 9.58 -5.77
N VAL A 35 -10.45 9.22 -7.05
CA VAL A 35 -11.74 8.96 -7.73
C VAL A 35 -12.49 7.80 -7.09
N GLY A 36 -11.77 6.75 -6.66
CA GLY A 36 -12.33 5.63 -5.94
C GLY A 36 -13.04 6.04 -4.65
N VAL A 37 -12.58 7.08 -3.95
CA VAL A 37 -13.25 7.59 -2.73
C VAL A 37 -14.66 8.04 -3.06
N TYR A 38 -14.81 8.93 -4.05
CA TYR A 38 -16.12 9.41 -4.45
C TYR A 38 -17.04 8.28 -4.93
N LEU A 39 -16.52 7.41 -5.82
CA LEU A 39 -17.33 6.34 -6.43
C LEU A 39 -17.81 5.31 -5.41
N THR A 40 -16.96 4.93 -4.45
CA THR A 40 -17.34 3.99 -3.39
C THR A 40 -18.38 4.57 -2.46
N TRP A 41 -18.34 5.88 -2.19
CA TRP A 41 -19.34 6.55 -1.35
C TRP A 41 -20.71 6.66 -2.01
N VAL A 42 -20.78 6.64 -3.35
CA VAL A 42 -22.03 6.57 -4.12
C VAL A 42 -22.43 5.14 -4.50
N GLY A 43 -21.80 4.13 -3.88
CA GLY A 43 -22.24 2.73 -3.94
C GLY A 43 -21.46 1.81 -4.88
N TRP A 44 -20.38 2.27 -5.50
CA TRP A 44 -19.52 1.38 -6.28
C TRP A 44 -18.67 0.46 -5.39
N PRO A 45 -18.37 -0.77 -5.81
CA PRO A 45 -17.51 -1.66 -5.03
C PRO A 45 -16.07 -1.14 -4.99
N ALA A 46 -15.37 -1.35 -3.88
CA ALA A 46 -14.00 -0.86 -3.66
C ALA A 46 -12.92 -1.63 -4.46
N TRP A 47 -13.12 -2.95 -4.67
CA TRP A 47 -12.09 -3.84 -5.22
C TRP A 47 -11.48 -3.42 -6.58
N PRO A 48 -12.22 -2.86 -7.56
CA PRO A 48 -11.63 -2.51 -8.85
C PRO A 48 -10.58 -1.42 -8.70
N PHE A 49 -10.87 -0.41 -7.87
CA PHE A 49 -9.96 0.71 -7.62
C PHE A 49 -8.71 0.24 -6.88
N ILE A 50 -8.87 -0.64 -5.87
CA ILE A 50 -7.73 -1.23 -5.14
C ILE A 50 -6.84 -2.05 -6.09
N ALA A 51 -7.45 -2.83 -6.99
CA ALA A 51 -6.72 -3.64 -7.96
C ALA A 51 -5.93 -2.77 -8.96
N VAL A 52 -6.56 -1.73 -9.51
CA VAL A 52 -5.91 -0.82 -10.45
C VAL A 52 -4.78 -0.05 -9.78
N VAL A 53 -4.99 0.49 -8.59
CA VAL A 53 -3.94 1.17 -7.81
C VAL A 53 -2.75 0.25 -7.55
N GLY A 54 -3.01 -0.98 -7.07
CA GLY A 54 -1.95 -1.96 -6.83
C GLY A 54 -1.22 -2.38 -8.10
N ALA A 55 -1.92 -2.44 -9.25
CA ALA A 55 -1.29 -2.74 -10.52
C ALA A 55 -0.40 -1.59 -11.01
N LEU A 56 -0.88 -0.34 -10.94
CA LEU A 56 -0.13 0.85 -11.35
C LEU A 56 1.17 1.01 -10.55
N ASP A 57 1.13 0.72 -9.26
CA ASP A 57 2.29 0.69 -8.37
C ASP A 57 3.34 -0.38 -8.73
N VAL A 58 2.90 -1.54 -9.23
CA VAL A 58 3.85 -2.54 -9.74
C VAL A 58 4.46 -2.07 -11.06
N LEU A 59 3.67 -1.35 -11.87
CA LEU A 59 4.07 -0.85 -13.18
C LEU A 59 5.03 0.34 -13.09
N ASP A 60 4.84 1.31 -12.19
CA ASP A 60 5.73 2.47 -12.10
C ASP A 60 7.18 2.06 -11.80
N GLY A 61 7.38 1.10 -10.90
CA GLY A 61 8.68 0.55 -10.59
C GLY A 61 9.26 -0.22 -11.78
N ALA A 62 8.44 -0.91 -12.56
CA ALA A 62 8.88 -1.58 -13.79
C ALA A 62 9.28 -0.58 -14.88
N VAL A 63 8.54 0.52 -15.03
CA VAL A 63 8.87 1.63 -15.93
C VAL A 63 10.19 2.27 -15.51
N ALA A 64 10.35 2.59 -14.23
CA ALA A 64 11.57 3.22 -13.70
C ALA A 64 12.82 2.36 -13.94
N ARG A 65 12.73 1.04 -13.68
CA ARG A 65 13.85 0.11 -13.89
C ARG A 65 14.17 -0.11 -15.36
N SER A 66 13.17 -0.40 -16.19
CA SER A 66 13.36 -0.69 -17.62
C SER A 66 13.98 0.48 -18.39
N ARG A 67 13.78 1.71 -17.89
CA ARG A 67 14.31 2.94 -18.49
C ARG A 67 15.55 3.49 -17.80
N GLY A 68 16.06 2.83 -16.75
CA GLY A 68 17.22 3.32 -15.99
C GLY A 68 16.97 4.66 -15.28
N THR A 69 15.71 4.99 -14.96
CA THR A 69 15.32 6.25 -14.29
C THR A 69 15.06 6.09 -12.80
N ALA A 70 15.27 4.89 -12.24
CA ALA A 70 15.19 4.66 -10.80
C ALA A 70 16.22 5.51 -10.05
N GLY A 71 15.77 6.36 -9.12
CA GLY A 71 16.63 7.29 -8.41
C GLY A 71 15.98 7.86 -7.14
N ARG A 72 16.77 8.66 -6.39
CA ARG A 72 16.35 9.22 -5.09
C ARG A 72 15.08 10.11 -5.18
N PRO A 73 14.94 11.02 -6.17
CA PRO A 73 13.74 11.86 -6.27
C PRO A 73 12.47 11.04 -6.51
N GLY A 74 12.51 10.08 -7.45
CA GLY A 74 11.38 9.19 -7.74
C GLY A 74 11.02 8.32 -6.53
N ALA A 75 12.01 7.78 -5.81
CA ALA A 75 11.77 7.02 -4.59
C ALA A 75 11.10 7.86 -3.49
N LEU A 76 11.44 9.15 -3.36
CA LEU A 76 10.77 10.06 -2.44
C LEU A 76 9.33 10.34 -2.88
N LEU A 77 9.11 10.61 -4.17
CA LEU A 77 7.79 10.84 -4.74
C LEU A 77 6.87 9.62 -4.53
N ASP A 78 7.30 8.45 -5.00
CA ASP A 78 6.61 7.16 -4.88
C ASP A 78 6.22 6.86 -3.42
N SER A 79 7.23 6.87 -2.54
CA SER A 79 6.99 6.58 -1.12
C SER A 79 6.08 7.61 -0.43
N THR A 80 6.02 8.86 -0.90
CA THR A 80 5.11 9.90 -0.38
C THR A 80 3.69 9.73 -0.90
N LEU A 81 3.52 9.59 -2.22
CA LEU A 81 2.21 9.43 -2.85
C LEU A 81 1.52 8.13 -2.47
N ASP A 82 2.28 7.10 -2.16
CA ASP A 82 1.78 5.88 -1.54
C ASP A 82 1.03 6.12 -0.23
N ARG A 83 1.46 7.07 0.61
CA ARG A 83 0.76 7.30 1.89
C ARG A 83 -0.58 7.97 1.69
N TYR A 84 -0.67 8.87 0.71
CA TYR A 84 -1.96 9.43 0.28
C TYR A 84 -2.86 8.35 -0.32
N THR A 85 -2.30 7.49 -1.17
CA THR A 85 -3.02 6.40 -1.81
C THR A 85 -3.54 5.37 -0.79
N ASP A 86 -2.69 4.96 0.16
CA ASP A 86 -3.08 4.09 1.28
C ASP A 86 -4.22 4.73 2.11
N ALA A 87 -4.16 6.03 2.37
CA ALA A 87 -5.22 6.75 3.08
C ALA A 87 -6.54 6.81 2.29
N PHE A 88 -6.48 7.08 0.98
CA PHE A 88 -7.66 7.11 0.13
C PHE A 88 -8.31 5.73 -0.01
N ILE A 89 -7.52 4.66 -0.13
CA ILE A 89 -8.06 3.29 -0.12
C ILE A 89 -8.82 3.01 1.19
N LEU A 90 -8.30 3.44 2.34
CA LEU A 90 -9.01 3.24 3.61
C LEU A 90 -10.31 4.06 3.68
N LEU A 91 -10.35 5.24 3.05
CA LEU A 91 -11.57 6.04 2.93
C LEU A 91 -12.65 5.37 2.07
N TYR A 92 -12.34 4.39 1.22
CA TYR A 92 -13.36 3.65 0.48
C TYR A 92 -14.40 3.00 1.40
N PHE A 93 -13.96 2.65 2.62
CA PHE A 93 -14.79 1.97 3.61
C PHE A 93 -15.50 2.94 4.57
N TYR A 94 -15.44 4.26 4.35
CA TYR A 94 -16.02 5.28 5.23
C TYR A 94 -17.51 5.09 5.52
N ARG A 95 -18.27 4.63 4.51
CA ARG A 95 -19.70 4.36 4.64
C ARG A 95 -20.03 2.99 5.25
N SER A 96 -19.05 2.09 5.31
CA SER A 96 -19.23 0.67 5.62
C SER A 96 -18.56 0.23 6.92
N ALA A 97 -17.83 1.13 7.59
CA ALA A 97 -17.09 0.86 8.81
C ALA A 97 -17.12 2.06 9.77
N PRO A 98 -16.99 1.83 11.09
CA PRO A 98 -16.90 2.92 12.05
C PRO A 98 -15.70 3.83 11.76
N HIS A 99 -15.87 5.16 11.83
CA HIS A 99 -14.81 6.10 11.49
C HIS A 99 -13.56 5.94 12.38
N LEU A 100 -13.76 5.59 13.66
CA LEU A 100 -12.66 5.28 14.58
C LEU A 100 -11.82 4.09 14.08
N LEU A 101 -12.45 3.06 13.52
CA LEU A 101 -11.75 1.90 12.98
C LEU A 101 -10.86 2.30 11.79
N ILE A 102 -11.39 3.13 10.89
CA ILE A 102 -10.63 3.65 9.74
C ILE A 102 -9.44 4.49 10.19
N TYR A 103 -9.63 5.34 11.20
CA TYR A 103 -8.55 6.12 11.80
C TYR A 103 -7.46 5.22 12.39
N LEU A 104 -7.82 4.18 13.15
CA LEU A 104 -6.85 3.23 13.72
C LEU A 104 -6.11 2.43 12.64
N ALA A 105 -6.82 2.02 11.58
CA ALA A 105 -6.21 1.35 10.43
C ALA A 105 -5.22 2.26 9.69
N LEU A 106 -5.57 3.54 9.53
CA LEU A 106 -4.70 4.55 8.92
C LEU A 106 -3.45 4.80 9.78
N LEU A 107 -3.62 4.96 11.09
CA LEU A 107 -2.52 5.17 12.03
C LEU A 107 -1.50 4.02 11.95
N GLY A 108 -1.97 2.77 12.05
CA GLY A 108 -1.08 1.61 11.96
C GLY A 108 -0.40 1.51 10.59
N THR A 109 -1.15 1.72 9.50
CA THR A 109 -0.60 1.72 8.12
C THR A 109 0.50 2.77 7.94
N PHE A 110 0.30 3.97 8.48
CA PHE A 110 1.28 5.04 8.43
C PHE A 110 2.51 4.73 9.30
N LEU A 111 2.31 4.25 10.53
CA LEU A 111 3.39 3.92 11.47
C LEU A 111 4.32 2.81 10.93
N ILE A 112 3.79 1.79 10.25
CA ILE A 112 4.61 0.77 9.57
C ILE A 112 5.66 1.42 8.66
N SER A 113 5.26 2.42 7.88
CA SER A 113 6.11 3.11 6.91
C SER A 113 7.02 4.14 7.60
N TYR A 114 6.49 4.91 8.55
CA TYR A 114 7.23 5.91 9.30
C TYR A 114 8.36 5.31 10.13
N VAL A 115 8.09 4.26 10.91
CA VAL A 115 9.11 3.60 11.75
C VAL A 115 10.24 3.07 10.89
N ARG A 116 9.93 2.49 9.72
CA ARG A 116 10.95 2.05 8.76
C ARG A 116 11.81 3.22 8.29
N ALA A 117 11.20 4.27 7.77
CA ALA A 117 11.92 5.44 7.27
C ALA A 117 12.78 6.10 8.38
N ARG A 118 12.24 6.19 9.59
CA ARG A 118 12.96 6.77 10.74
C ARG A 118 14.15 5.90 11.16
N ALA A 119 13.97 4.59 11.26
CA ALA A 119 15.06 3.68 11.60
C ALA A 119 16.16 3.69 10.53
N GLU A 120 15.79 3.68 9.24
CA GLU A 120 16.75 3.79 8.12
C GLU A 120 17.50 5.14 8.16
N SER A 121 16.84 6.25 8.54
CA SER A 121 17.51 7.55 8.74
C SER A 121 18.51 7.57 9.91
N LEU A 122 18.38 6.65 10.86
CA LEU A 122 19.30 6.46 11.98
C LEU A 122 20.43 5.46 11.66
N GLY A 123 20.55 5.03 10.40
CA GLY A 123 21.57 4.07 9.96
C GLY A 123 21.19 2.60 10.15
N LEU A 124 19.98 2.30 10.63
CA LEU A 124 19.52 0.91 10.80
C LEU A 124 18.84 0.40 9.54
N SER A 125 19.40 -0.65 8.92
CA SER A 125 18.72 -1.34 7.81
C SER A 125 17.47 -2.09 8.31
N MET A 126 16.30 -1.73 7.79
CA MET A 126 15.02 -2.35 8.14
C MET A 126 14.49 -3.31 7.06
N ARG A 127 15.35 -3.69 6.11
CA ARG A 127 14.97 -4.62 5.03
C ARG A 127 14.57 -5.98 5.62
N GLY A 128 13.34 -6.40 5.33
CA GLY A 128 12.81 -7.70 5.76
C GLY A 128 12.34 -7.76 7.22
N VAL A 129 12.28 -6.62 7.93
CA VAL A 129 11.82 -6.58 9.32
C VAL A 129 10.33 -6.23 9.38
N GLY A 130 9.51 -7.17 9.84
CA GLY A 130 8.08 -7.00 10.06
C GLY A 130 7.20 -7.74 9.05
N PHE A 131 5.91 -7.47 9.15
CA PHE A 131 4.83 -8.04 8.34
C PHE A 131 3.83 -6.91 8.00
N MET A 132 2.84 -7.16 7.15
CA MET A 132 1.91 -6.13 6.62
C MET A 132 2.65 -5.02 5.86
N GLU A 133 3.62 -5.40 5.03
CA GLU A 133 4.19 -4.50 4.03
C GLU A 133 3.12 -4.04 3.03
N ARG A 134 3.41 -2.99 2.25
CA ARG A 134 2.37 -2.35 1.42
C ARG A 134 1.66 -3.32 0.46
N ALA A 135 2.40 -4.19 -0.21
CA ALA A 135 1.80 -5.21 -1.08
C ALA A 135 0.84 -6.16 -0.34
N GLU A 136 1.16 -6.51 0.91
CA GLU A 136 0.33 -7.38 1.74
C GLU A 136 -0.95 -6.64 2.19
N ARG A 137 -0.83 -5.35 2.51
CA ARG A 137 -1.98 -4.49 2.86
C ARG A 137 -2.95 -4.31 1.68
N ILE A 138 -2.43 -3.98 0.50
CA ILE A 138 -3.24 -3.82 -0.71
C ILE A 138 -3.94 -5.14 -1.06
N LEU A 139 -3.21 -6.27 -1.03
CA LEU A 139 -3.77 -7.59 -1.31
C LEU A 139 -4.84 -7.97 -0.28
N TYR A 140 -4.61 -7.67 1.01
CA TYR A 140 -5.59 -7.92 2.06
C TYR A 140 -6.89 -7.14 1.81
N LEU A 141 -6.80 -5.83 1.60
CA LEU A 141 -7.98 -4.98 1.40
C LEU A 141 -8.71 -5.34 0.09
N PHE A 142 -7.98 -5.68 -0.95
CA PHE A 142 -8.53 -6.23 -2.18
C PHE A 142 -9.34 -7.51 -1.90
N ALA A 143 -8.74 -8.50 -1.24
CA ALA A 143 -9.41 -9.75 -0.92
C ALA A 143 -10.63 -9.54 0.00
N ALA A 144 -10.50 -8.72 1.04
CA ALA A 144 -11.60 -8.38 1.95
C ALA A 144 -12.76 -7.71 1.19
N SER A 145 -12.45 -6.81 0.26
CA SER A 145 -13.46 -6.14 -0.55
C SER A 145 -14.18 -7.07 -1.53
N ILE A 146 -13.51 -8.10 -2.07
CA ILE A 146 -14.14 -9.13 -2.90
C ILE A 146 -15.00 -10.07 -2.05
N VAL A 147 -14.46 -10.59 -0.95
CA VAL A 147 -15.18 -11.51 -0.05
C VAL A 147 -16.44 -10.84 0.48
N GLY A 148 -16.38 -9.55 0.82
CA GLY A 148 -17.54 -8.78 1.26
C GLY A 148 -18.68 -8.64 0.24
N LEU A 149 -18.43 -8.92 -1.05
CA LEU A 149 -19.50 -8.98 -2.08
C LEU A 149 -20.30 -10.28 -2.02
N PHE A 150 -19.63 -11.38 -1.65
CA PHE A 150 -20.21 -12.72 -1.71
C PHE A 150 -20.66 -13.23 -0.34
N VAL A 151 -20.09 -12.69 0.73
CA VAL A 151 -20.38 -13.09 2.11
C VAL A 151 -20.85 -11.85 2.87
N GLU A 152 -22.17 -11.76 3.04
CA GLU A 152 -22.80 -10.67 3.78
C GLU A 152 -22.24 -10.61 5.21
N GLY A 153 -21.93 -9.39 5.68
CA GLY A 153 -21.36 -9.17 7.01
C GLY A 153 -19.87 -9.52 7.16
N ALA A 154 -19.19 -10.10 6.16
CA ALA A 154 -17.77 -10.45 6.26
C ALA A 154 -16.81 -9.25 6.20
N LEU A 155 -17.23 -8.13 5.59
CA LEU A 155 -16.35 -6.96 5.42
C LEU A 155 -15.99 -6.30 6.75
N ALA A 156 -16.96 -6.16 7.66
CA ALA A 156 -16.72 -5.53 8.96
C ALA A 156 -15.63 -6.25 9.79
N PRO A 157 -15.73 -7.57 10.09
CA PRO A 157 -14.69 -8.27 10.83
C PRO A 157 -13.34 -8.29 10.11
N ALA A 158 -13.33 -8.31 8.76
CA ALA A 158 -12.09 -8.18 7.99
C ALA A 158 -11.41 -6.81 8.22
N LEU A 159 -12.17 -5.72 8.29
CA LEU A 159 -11.60 -4.40 8.58
C LEU A 159 -11.11 -4.27 10.03
N TYR A 160 -11.79 -4.90 10.99
CA TYR A 160 -11.29 -5.01 12.37
C TYR A 160 -9.96 -5.77 12.44
N LEU A 161 -9.89 -6.91 11.76
CA LEU A 161 -8.67 -7.70 11.68
C LEU A 161 -7.55 -6.94 10.97
N TYR A 162 -7.84 -6.23 9.87
CA TYR A 162 -6.87 -5.37 9.19
C TYR A 162 -6.27 -4.34 10.15
N ALA A 163 -7.12 -3.60 10.86
CA ALA A 163 -6.68 -2.58 11.80
C ALA A 163 -5.79 -3.16 12.92
N ALA A 164 -6.17 -4.32 13.48
CA ALA A 164 -5.36 -5.02 14.47
C ALA A 164 -3.99 -5.43 13.89
N LEU A 165 -3.96 -6.02 12.70
CA LEU A 165 -2.73 -6.48 12.04
C LEU A 165 -1.76 -5.34 11.73
N VAL A 166 -2.25 -4.21 11.19
CA VAL A 166 -1.35 -3.09 10.86
C VAL A 166 -0.79 -2.40 12.11
N ASN A 167 -1.56 -2.31 13.19
CA ASN A 167 -1.05 -1.77 14.45
C ASN A 167 -0.06 -2.72 15.14
N ALA A 168 -0.33 -4.03 15.12
CA ALA A 168 0.60 -5.04 15.61
C ALA A 168 1.92 -5.04 14.81
N ALA A 169 1.84 -4.93 13.48
CA ALA A 169 3.01 -4.81 12.61
C ALA A 169 3.83 -3.55 12.90
N ALA A 170 3.18 -2.40 13.09
CA ALA A 170 3.84 -1.16 13.49
C ALA A 170 4.58 -1.31 14.82
N ALA A 171 3.92 -1.86 15.84
CA ALA A 171 4.49 -2.07 17.16
C ALA A 171 5.68 -3.04 17.14
N TYR A 172 5.55 -4.16 16.42
CA TYR A 172 6.63 -5.12 16.23
C TYR A 172 7.85 -4.47 15.59
N ARG A 173 7.63 -3.73 14.49
CA ARG A 173 8.70 -3.05 13.77
C ARG A 173 9.41 -2.01 14.63
N PHE A 174 8.63 -1.24 15.41
CA PHE A 174 9.18 -0.27 16.35
C PHE A 174 10.06 -0.93 17.40
N LEU A 175 9.55 -2.00 18.04
CA LEU A 175 10.30 -2.71 19.08
C LEU A 175 11.61 -3.29 18.53
N ALA A 176 11.55 -3.91 17.33
CA ALA A 176 12.73 -4.43 16.65
C ALA A 176 13.78 -3.34 16.39
N ALA A 177 13.36 -2.18 15.87
CA ALA A 177 14.26 -1.06 15.61
C ALA A 177 14.85 -0.47 16.90
N TYR A 178 14.01 -0.25 17.92
CA TYR A 178 14.42 0.34 19.18
C TYR A 178 15.42 -0.54 19.94
N LEU A 179 15.20 -1.85 19.97
CA LEU A 179 16.13 -2.79 20.60
C LEU A 179 17.46 -2.90 19.84
N ALA A 180 17.43 -2.80 18.51
CA ALA A 180 18.65 -2.83 17.70
C ALA A 180 19.52 -1.58 17.92
N LEU A 181 18.90 -0.41 18.07
CA LEU A 181 19.60 0.87 18.32
C LEU A 181 20.15 1.02 19.74
N LYS A 182 19.66 0.21 20.70
CA LYS A 182 20.16 0.20 22.07
C LYS A 182 21.43 -0.61 22.28
N ARG A 183 21.81 -1.43 21.30
CA ARG A 183 23.04 -2.22 21.31
C ARG A 183 24.19 -1.39 20.77
#